data_AF-A0A836J813-F1
#
_entry.id   AF-A0A836J813-F1
#
_cell.length_a   1.000
_cell.length_b   1.000
_cell.length_c   1.000
_cell.angle_alpha   90.00
_cell.angle_beta   90.00
_cell.angle_gamma   90.00
#
_symmetry.space_group_name_H-M   'P 1'
#
loop_
_entity.id
_entity.type
_entity.pdbx_description
1 polymer ?
#
loop_
_entity_poly.entity_id
_entity_poly.type
_entity_poly.pdbx_seq_one_letter_code
_entity_poly.pdbx_strand_id
1 'polypeptide(L)'
;MSIFVPNKVYLRGILLRYFIQKQSAAEAHRILVQTYDDNALSDTTCRDWFRRFKNNDYELEDKERSGAPKKFQDKELEQLLDEDPSQTLSELGEILQVDESTVSKRLKGLGMIQKQGHWVPYELKPRTTASTAEKKRFFASHRIVTGDEKWIHYDNPKRRKSWGKPGRELKWEALPHPPYSPDIAPSDFHLFRSMAHGLADRRFHSYEEAQKWIDSWIASKDMSFFRRGIHVLPERWEKVVSSDGQYFK
;
A
#
# COMPACT_ATOMS: atom_id res chain seq x y z
N MET A 1 21.57 7.72 44.75
CA MET A 1 20.13 7.69 45.11
C MET A 1 19.37 8.37 43.99
N SER A 2 18.37 7.71 43.42
CA SER A 2 17.52 8.34 42.39
C SER A 2 16.74 9.48 43.03
N ILE A 3 16.93 10.71 42.54
CA ILE A 3 16.15 11.87 42.98
C ILE A 3 14.80 11.77 42.28
N PHE A 4 13.75 11.47 43.04
CA PHE A 4 12.39 11.43 42.52
C PHE A 4 11.95 12.83 42.10
N VAL A 5 11.61 13.01 40.82
CA VAL A 5 11.06 14.27 40.29
C VAL A 5 9.55 14.13 40.16
N PRO A 6 8.74 14.84 40.97
CA PRO A 6 7.29 14.71 40.94
C PRO A 6 6.71 15.29 39.65
N ASN A 7 5.82 14.54 38.99
CA ASN A 7 5.08 15.05 37.83
C ASN A 7 3.85 15.88 38.26
N LYS A 8 3.28 16.66 37.34
CA LYS A 8 2.15 17.56 37.65
C LYS A 8 0.91 16.81 38.18
N VAL A 9 0.60 15.64 37.63
CA VAL A 9 -0.57 14.83 38.04
C VAL A 9 -0.39 14.33 39.47
N TYR A 10 0.81 13.87 39.82
CA TYR A 10 1.18 13.44 41.17
C TYR A 10 1.01 14.57 42.19
N LEU A 11 1.51 15.77 41.89
CA LEU A 11 1.35 16.94 42.77
C LEU A 11 -0.13 17.33 42.93
N ARG A 12 -0.94 17.23 41.87
CA ARG A 12 -2.39 17.45 41.94
C ARG A 12 -3.10 16.39 42.80
N GLY A 13 -2.65 15.14 42.74
CA GLY A 13 -3.14 14.07 43.61
C GLY A 13 -2.84 14.31 45.10
N ILE A 14 -1.66 14.86 45.40
CA ILE A 14 -1.33 15.31 46.77
C ILE A 14 -2.25 16.44 47.22
N LEU A 15 -2.52 17.43 46.37
CA LEU A 15 -3.48 18.50 46.67
C LEU A 15 -4.89 17.95 46.96
N LEU A 16 -5.33 16.94 46.21
CA LEU A 16 -6.62 16.29 46.44
C LEU A 16 -6.65 15.59 47.81
N ARG A 17 -5.56 14.91 48.21
CA ARG A 17 -5.44 14.30 49.53
C ARG A 17 -5.56 15.34 50.64
N TYR A 18 -4.86 16.47 50.53
CA TYR A 18 -4.94 17.55 51.52
C TYR A 18 -6.33 18.20 51.57
N PHE A 19 -7.01 18.31 50.43
CA PHE A 19 -8.38 18.78 50.35
C PHE A 19 -9.35 17.85 51.13
N ILE A 20 -9.22 16.52 50.95
CA ILE A 20 -10.03 15.53 51.68
C ILE A 20 -9.76 15.60 53.19
N GLN A 21 -8.51 15.89 53.58
CA GLN A 21 -8.11 16.10 54.98
C GLN A 21 -8.58 17.45 55.56
N LYS A 22 -9.38 18.24 54.82
CA LYS A 22 -9.89 19.55 55.20
C LYS A 22 -8.82 20.60 55.51
N GLN A 23 -7.63 20.46 54.94
CA GLN A 23 -6.59 21.48 55.02
C GLN A 23 -6.90 22.63 54.06
N SER A 24 -6.31 23.79 54.29
CA SER A 24 -6.39 24.93 53.38
C SER A 24 -5.39 24.81 52.23
N ALA A 25 -5.68 25.47 51.10
CA ALA A 25 -4.77 25.51 49.95
C ALA A 25 -3.38 26.09 50.31
N ALA A 26 -3.34 27.03 51.26
CA ALA A 26 -2.10 27.67 51.73
C ALA A 26 -1.24 26.70 52.56
N GLU A 27 -1.86 25.88 53.42
CA GLU A 27 -1.16 24.84 54.18
C GLU A 27 -0.62 23.75 53.25
N ALA A 28 -1.44 23.30 52.30
CA ALA A 28 -1.03 22.34 51.29
C ALA A 28 0.16 22.84 50.46
N HIS A 29 0.15 24.11 50.04
CA HIS A 29 1.29 24.73 49.35
C HIS A 29 2.55 24.78 50.21
N ARG A 30 2.45 25.19 51.49
CA ARG A 30 3.60 25.21 52.40
C ARG A 30 4.25 23.84 52.55
N ILE A 31 3.43 22.79 52.70
CA ILE A 31 3.93 21.42 52.82
C ILE A 31 4.56 20.95 51.50
N LEU A 32 3.97 21.30 50.36
CA LEU A 32 4.54 20.98 49.04
C LEU A 32 5.90 21.63 48.82
N VAL A 33 6.05 22.91 49.12
CA VAL A 33 7.35 23.62 49.03
C VAL A 33 8.36 23.02 49.99
N GLN A 34 7.96 22.71 51.23
CA GLN A 34 8.85 22.07 52.21
C GLN A 34 9.35 20.68 51.75
N THR A 35 8.54 19.94 50.99
CA THR A 35 8.85 18.56 50.58
C THR A 35 9.58 18.50 49.23
N TYR A 36 9.19 19.34 48.28
CA TYR A 36 9.61 19.25 46.87
C TYR A 36 10.37 20.48 46.36
N ASP A 37 10.49 21.53 47.18
CA ASP A 37 11.24 22.77 46.92
C ASP A 37 10.95 23.33 45.51
N ASP A 38 11.97 23.41 44.65
CA ASP A 38 11.86 23.91 43.27
C ASP A 38 10.85 23.16 42.38
N ASN A 39 10.47 21.93 42.74
CA ASN A 39 9.52 21.12 41.97
C ASN A 39 8.07 21.28 42.45
N ALA A 40 7.80 22.17 43.41
CA ALA A 40 6.44 22.40 43.93
C ALA A 40 5.55 23.18 42.96
N LEU A 41 4.23 23.00 43.07
CA LEU A 41 3.25 23.80 42.34
C LEU A 41 3.19 25.22 42.93
N SER A 42 2.95 26.22 42.08
CA SER A 42 2.74 27.60 42.55
C SER A 42 1.50 27.72 43.45
N ASP A 43 1.51 28.69 44.37
CA ASP A 43 0.37 28.99 45.25
C ASP A 43 -0.91 29.29 44.47
N THR A 44 -0.81 30.00 43.35
CA THR A 44 -1.93 30.23 42.42
C THR A 44 -2.50 28.93 41.88
N THR A 45 -1.64 28.02 41.42
CA THR A 45 -2.05 26.69 40.93
C THR A 45 -2.73 25.89 42.04
N CYS A 46 -2.18 25.89 43.26
CA CYS A 46 -2.77 25.20 44.40
C CYS A 46 -4.18 25.72 44.71
N ARG A 47 -4.38 27.05 44.74
CA ARG A 47 -5.70 27.67 44.96
C ARG A 47 -6.70 27.36 43.86
N ASP A 48 -6.27 27.38 42.60
CA ASP A 48 -7.13 27.05 41.46
C ASP A 48 -7.59 25.59 41.49
N TRP A 49 -6.70 24.65 41.86
CA TRP A 49 -7.08 23.25 42.07
C TRP A 49 -8.04 23.06 43.23
N PHE A 50 -7.82 23.75 44.36
CA PHE A 50 -8.78 23.74 45.47
C PHE A 50 -10.15 24.32 45.06
N ARG A 51 -10.20 25.31 44.16
CA ARG A 51 -11.45 25.83 43.59
C ARG A 51 -12.15 24.77 42.74
N ARG A 52 -11.41 24.01 41.92
CA ARG A 52 -11.94 22.88 41.15
C ARG A 52 -12.51 21.78 42.04
N PHE A 53 -11.78 21.37 43.08
CA PHE A 53 -12.24 20.34 44.01
C PHE A 53 -13.51 20.74 44.77
N LYS A 54 -13.68 22.04 45.09
CA LYS A 54 -14.93 22.57 45.66
C LYS A 54 -16.11 22.50 44.69
N ASN A 55 -15.86 22.56 43.39
CA ASN A 55 -16.87 22.40 42.34
C ASN A 55 -17.08 20.92 41.95
N ASN A 56 -16.63 19.97 42.77
CA ASN A 56 -16.69 18.52 42.53
C ASN A 56 -15.94 18.04 41.27
N ASP A 57 -14.95 18.80 40.79
CA ASP A 57 -14.08 18.39 39.68
C ASP A 57 -12.77 17.80 40.23
N TYR A 58 -12.70 16.46 40.30
CA TYR A 58 -11.56 15.70 40.85
C TYR A 58 -10.63 15.14 39.77
N GLU A 59 -10.84 15.49 38.50
CA GLU A 59 -10.01 15.02 37.38
C GLU A 59 -8.63 15.68 37.43
N LEU A 60 -7.58 14.89 37.64
CA LEU A 60 -6.21 15.40 37.84
C LEU A 60 -5.47 15.65 36.53
N GLU A 61 -5.98 15.14 35.42
CA GLU A 61 -5.40 15.32 34.09
C GLU A 61 -5.86 16.66 33.47
N ASP A 62 -5.05 17.17 32.54
CA ASP A 62 -5.46 18.32 31.76
C ASP A 62 -6.55 17.88 30.78
N LYS A 63 -7.71 18.50 30.85
CA LYS A 63 -8.76 18.31 29.84
C LYS A 63 -8.21 18.65 28.46
N GLU A 64 -8.70 17.95 27.44
CA GLU A 64 -8.38 18.28 26.06
C GLU A 64 -8.63 19.77 25.81
N ARG A 65 -7.57 20.46 25.41
CA ARG A 65 -7.68 21.87 25.05
C ARG A 65 -8.44 21.94 23.73
N SER A 66 -9.38 22.88 23.64
CA SER A 66 -9.92 23.28 22.35
C SER A 66 -8.76 23.77 21.47
N GLY A 67 -8.36 22.91 20.53
CA GLY A 67 -7.34 23.26 19.53
C GLY A 67 -7.84 24.37 18.61
N ALA A 68 -6.96 24.82 17.72
CA ALA A 68 -7.37 25.73 16.65
C ALA A 68 -8.51 25.09 15.83
N PRO A 69 -9.54 25.86 15.41
CA PRO A 69 -10.62 25.34 14.60
C PRO A 69 -10.08 24.75 13.30
N LYS A 70 -10.66 23.63 12.84
CA LYS A 70 -10.30 23.04 11.54
C LYS A 70 -10.69 24.02 10.44
N LYS A 71 -9.81 24.22 9.44
CA LYS A 71 -10.07 25.12 8.30
C LYS A 71 -11.11 24.58 7.31
N PHE A 72 -11.19 23.25 7.18
CA PHE A 72 -12.18 22.53 6.38
C PHE A 72 -12.55 21.21 7.09
N GLN A 73 -13.67 20.59 6.70
CA GLN A 73 -14.11 19.32 7.28
C GLN A 73 -13.49 18.14 6.55
N ASP A 74 -13.19 17.06 7.28
CA ASP A 74 -12.57 15.86 6.68
C ASP A 74 -13.46 15.25 5.57
N LYS A 75 -14.80 15.37 5.69
CA LYS A 75 -15.78 14.92 4.69
C LYS A 75 -15.66 15.66 3.34
N GLU A 76 -15.27 16.93 3.36
CA GLU A 76 -15.11 17.74 2.15
C GLU A 76 -13.90 17.26 1.34
N LEU A 77 -12.82 16.87 2.05
CA LEU A 77 -11.65 16.26 1.44
C LEU A 77 -11.92 14.85 0.92
N GLU A 78 -12.73 14.05 1.62
CA GLU A 78 -13.15 12.71 1.15
C GLU A 78 -13.95 12.80 -0.16
N GLN A 79 -14.89 13.75 -0.27
CA GLN A 79 -15.69 13.94 -1.49
C GLN A 79 -14.82 14.28 -2.72
N LEU A 80 -13.81 15.15 -2.56
CA LEU A 80 -12.90 15.49 -3.66
C LEU A 80 -12.08 14.28 -4.13
N LEU A 81 -11.68 13.40 -3.20
CA LEU A 81 -10.95 12.17 -3.53
C LEU A 81 -11.85 11.10 -4.18
N ASP A 82 -13.14 11.08 -3.84
CA ASP A 82 -14.12 10.18 -4.48
C ASP A 82 -14.41 10.60 -5.92
N GLU A 83 -14.37 11.91 -6.23
CA GLU A 83 -14.55 12.44 -7.58
C GLU A 83 -13.33 12.17 -8.48
N ASP A 84 -12.12 12.44 -8.00
CA ASP A 84 -10.88 12.12 -8.71
C ASP A 84 -9.79 11.67 -7.72
N PRO A 85 -9.54 10.34 -7.62
CA PRO A 85 -8.51 9.79 -6.74
C PRO A 85 -7.07 10.18 -7.09
N SER A 86 -6.84 10.81 -8.25
CA SER A 86 -5.52 11.14 -8.78
C SER A 86 -5.09 12.60 -8.59
N GLN A 87 -5.93 13.42 -7.95
CA GLN A 87 -5.64 14.84 -7.71
C GLN A 87 -4.34 15.05 -6.93
N THR A 88 -3.65 16.15 -7.29
CA THR A 88 -2.44 16.58 -6.60
C THR A 88 -2.77 17.33 -5.32
N LEU A 89 -1.80 17.37 -4.39
CA LEU A 89 -1.95 18.13 -3.16
C LEU A 89 -2.10 19.65 -3.40
N SER A 90 -1.54 20.15 -4.50
CA SER A 90 -1.66 21.56 -4.91
C SER A 90 -3.08 21.88 -5.36
N GLU A 91 -3.67 21.05 -6.23
CA GLU A 91 -5.05 21.22 -6.70
C GLU A 91 -6.05 21.14 -5.52
N LEU A 92 -5.86 20.17 -4.62
CA LEU A 92 -6.66 20.08 -3.39
C LEU A 92 -6.50 21.32 -2.50
N GLY A 93 -5.29 21.87 -2.42
CA GLY A 93 -5.01 23.10 -1.68
C GLY A 93 -5.71 24.33 -2.28
N GLU A 94 -5.73 24.44 -3.60
CA GLU A 94 -6.42 25.52 -4.31
C GLU A 94 -7.95 25.45 -4.11
N ILE A 95 -8.54 24.25 -4.24
CA ILE A 95 -9.98 24.05 -4.06
C ILE A 95 -10.41 24.36 -2.62
N LEU A 96 -9.66 23.84 -1.64
CA LEU A 96 -9.97 24.00 -0.22
C LEU A 96 -9.44 25.33 0.37
N GLN A 97 -8.80 26.17 -0.45
CA GLN A 97 -8.16 27.43 -0.04
C GLN A 97 -7.19 27.27 1.15
N VAL A 98 -6.42 26.19 1.14
CA VAL A 98 -5.43 25.88 2.17
C VAL A 98 -4.08 25.55 1.55
N ASP A 99 -3.03 25.72 2.35
CA ASP A 99 -1.69 25.31 1.96
C ASP A 99 -1.58 23.79 1.80
N GLU A 100 -0.78 23.34 0.84
CA GLU A 100 -0.51 21.94 0.52
C GLU A 100 -0.13 21.11 1.76
N SER A 101 0.67 21.71 2.67
CA SER A 101 1.09 21.03 3.89
C SER A 101 -0.06 20.73 4.85
N THR A 102 -1.14 21.51 4.79
CA THR A 102 -2.37 21.28 5.57
C THR A 102 -3.13 20.09 5.02
N VAL A 103 -3.27 19.98 3.70
CA VAL A 103 -3.88 18.83 3.01
C VAL A 103 -3.08 17.56 3.30
N SER A 104 -1.75 17.61 3.17
CA SER A 104 -0.87 16.47 3.43
C SER A 104 -0.98 15.94 4.87
N LYS A 105 -0.99 16.83 5.88
CA LYS A 105 -1.18 16.44 7.28
C LYS A 105 -2.55 15.81 7.53
N ARG A 106 -3.59 16.32 6.87
CA ARG A 106 -4.96 15.81 6.99
C ARG A 106 -5.11 14.42 6.38
N LEU A 107 -4.59 14.21 5.17
CA LEU A 107 -4.57 12.90 4.52
C LEU A 107 -3.85 11.84 5.37
N LYS A 108 -2.71 12.21 5.97
CA LYS A 108 -2.01 11.33 6.93
C LYS A 108 -2.83 11.04 8.18
N GLY A 109 -3.53 12.04 8.72
CA GLY A 109 -4.45 11.87 9.85
C GLY A 109 -5.63 10.94 9.55
N LEU A 110 -6.07 10.90 8.29
CA LEU A 110 -7.10 9.97 7.80
C LEU A 110 -6.54 8.57 7.46
N GLY A 111 -5.23 8.35 7.59
CA GLY A 111 -4.59 7.08 7.24
C GLY A 111 -4.44 6.84 5.74
N MET A 112 -4.62 7.87 4.91
CA MET A 112 -4.46 7.78 3.46
C MET A 112 -2.98 7.66 3.08
N ILE A 113 -2.70 6.82 2.08
CA ILE A 113 -1.36 6.62 1.53
C ILE A 113 -1.35 6.81 0.03
N GLN A 114 -0.35 7.51 -0.48
CA GLN A 114 -0.16 7.67 -1.91
C GLN A 114 0.34 6.35 -2.51
N LYS A 115 -0.34 5.89 -3.57
CA LYS A 115 0.05 4.71 -4.35
C LYS A 115 0.17 5.12 -5.80
N GLN A 116 1.16 4.57 -6.49
CA GLN A 116 1.23 4.71 -7.94
C GLN A 116 0.16 3.83 -8.59
N GLY A 117 -0.47 4.34 -9.64
CA GLY A 117 -1.38 3.58 -10.47
C GLY A 117 -0.71 2.36 -11.09
N HIS A 118 -1.50 1.34 -11.41
CA HIS A 118 -1.00 0.17 -12.11
C HIS A 118 -0.86 0.47 -13.60
N TRP A 119 0.28 0.09 -14.18
CA TRP A 119 0.45 0.14 -15.63
C TRP A 119 -0.39 -0.96 -16.28
N VAL A 120 -1.22 -0.57 -17.25
CA VAL A 120 -2.10 -1.47 -18.00
C VAL A 120 -1.51 -1.67 -19.40
N PRO A 121 -1.39 -2.91 -19.91
CA PRO A 121 -0.72 -3.19 -21.19
C PRO A 121 -1.30 -2.47 -22.40
N TYR A 122 -2.62 -2.25 -22.43
CA TYR A 122 -3.30 -1.64 -23.55
C TYR A 122 -4.65 -1.05 -23.13
N GLU A 123 -5.18 -0.09 -23.88
CA GLU A 123 -6.54 0.40 -23.67
C GLU A 123 -7.54 -0.46 -24.46
N LEU A 124 -8.27 -1.34 -23.78
CA LEU A 124 -9.17 -2.28 -24.45
C LEU A 124 -10.42 -1.58 -24.99
N LYS A 125 -10.66 -1.75 -26.29
CA LYS A 125 -11.92 -1.32 -26.93
C LYS A 125 -13.05 -2.31 -26.62
N PRO A 126 -14.34 -1.89 -26.58
CA PRO A 126 -15.49 -2.74 -26.24
C PRO A 126 -15.64 -4.03 -27.06
N ARG A 127 -15.16 -4.01 -28.32
CA ARG A 127 -15.17 -5.20 -29.19
C ARG A 127 -14.16 -6.28 -28.75
N THR A 128 -13.08 -5.87 -28.11
CA THR A 128 -11.98 -6.74 -27.65
C THR A 128 -12.37 -7.44 -26.35
N THR A 129 -12.96 -6.71 -25.41
CA THR A 129 -13.42 -7.23 -24.11
C THR A 129 -14.48 -8.33 -24.27
N ALA A 130 -15.46 -8.13 -25.16
CA ALA A 130 -16.45 -9.14 -25.51
C ALA A 130 -15.81 -10.42 -26.09
N SER A 131 -14.80 -10.27 -26.96
CA SER A 131 -14.08 -11.40 -27.56
C SER A 131 -13.22 -12.18 -26.57
N THR A 132 -12.76 -11.53 -25.49
CA THR A 132 -12.00 -12.16 -24.40
C THR A 132 -12.94 -12.95 -23.48
N ALA A 133 -14.14 -12.43 -23.20
CA ALA A 133 -15.13 -13.09 -22.34
C ALA A 133 -15.83 -14.29 -23.00
N GLU A 134 -16.05 -14.28 -24.32
CA GLU A 134 -16.84 -15.31 -25.03
C GLU A 134 -16.08 -16.62 -25.34
N LYS A 135 -14.75 -16.67 -25.21
CA LYS A 135 -13.93 -17.82 -25.63
C LYS A 135 -13.88 -18.93 -24.56
N LYS A 136 -15.00 -19.64 -24.38
CA LYS A 136 -15.07 -20.85 -23.55
C LYS A 136 -14.74 -22.12 -24.36
N ARG A 137 -13.64 -22.78 -24.01
CA ARG A 137 -13.48 -24.23 -24.10
C ARG A 137 -12.67 -24.70 -22.90
N PHE A 138 -13.24 -25.56 -22.07
CA PHE A 138 -12.52 -26.16 -20.94
C PHE A 138 -11.48 -27.15 -21.48
N PHE A 139 -10.20 -26.80 -21.37
CA PHE A 139 -9.10 -27.70 -21.72
C PHE A 139 -8.41 -28.20 -20.45
N ALA A 140 -8.10 -29.50 -20.41
CA ALA A 140 -7.36 -30.09 -19.32
C ALA A 140 -5.93 -29.53 -19.27
N SER A 141 -5.56 -28.86 -18.17
CA SER A 141 -4.26 -28.20 -17.96
C SER A 141 -3.04 -29.08 -18.25
N HIS A 142 -3.15 -30.40 -18.08
CA HIS A 142 -2.07 -31.37 -18.33
C HIS A 142 -1.72 -31.59 -19.81
N ARG A 143 -2.48 -31.01 -20.75
CA ARG A 143 -2.28 -31.16 -22.21
C ARG A 143 -1.84 -29.86 -22.90
N ILE A 144 -1.55 -28.81 -22.15
CA ILE A 144 -1.22 -27.48 -22.68
C ILE A 144 0.29 -27.33 -22.80
N VAL A 145 0.76 -26.97 -23.99
CA VAL A 145 2.11 -26.47 -24.24
C VAL A 145 1.97 -25.02 -24.69
N THR A 146 2.69 -24.11 -24.03
CA THR A 146 2.67 -22.67 -24.32
C THR A 146 4.10 -22.20 -24.57
N GLY A 147 4.25 -21.27 -25.50
CA GLY A 147 5.53 -20.63 -25.83
C GLY A 147 5.25 -19.26 -26.42
N ASP A 148 6.08 -18.30 -26.04
CA ASP A 148 6.03 -16.94 -26.54
C ASP A 148 7.45 -16.38 -26.66
N GLU A 149 7.63 -15.34 -27.46
CA GLU A 149 8.93 -14.72 -27.74
C GLU A 149 9.07 -13.43 -26.94
N LYS A 150 10.04 -13.40 -26.01
CA LYS A 150 10.42 -12.18 -25.30
C LYS A 150 11.67 -11.57 -25.93
N TRP A 151 11.55 -10.32 -26.37
CA TRP A 151 12.67 -9.57 -26.94
C TRP A 151 13.60 -9.10 -25.81
N ILE A 152 14.82 -9.62 -25.81
CA ILE A 152 15.96 -9.08 -25.06
C ILE A 152 16.77 -8.26 -26.08
N HIS A 153 17.14 -7.03 -25.74
CA HIS A 153 17.95 -6.19 -26.63
C HIS A 153 19.29 -6.89 -26.91
N TYR A 154 19.46 -7.34 -28.15
CA TYR A 154 20.68 -7.93 -28.68
C TYR A 154 20.75 -7.59 -30.17
N ASP A 155 21.93 -7.21 -30.65
CA ASP A 155 22.13 -6.91 -32.08
C ASP A 155 22.24 -8.24 -32.85
N ASN A 156 21.15 -8.61 -33.54
CA ASN A 156 21.01 -9.93 -34.16
C ASN A 156 21.07 -9.83 -35.69
N PRO A 157 21.95 -10.58 -36.38
CA PRO A 157 21.96 -10.62 -37.84
C PRO A 157 20.66 -11.19 -38.43
N LYS A 158 20.20 -10.60 -39.53
CA LYS A 158 18.90 -10.86 -40.17
C LYS A 158 18.67 -12.35 -40.49
N ARG A 159 17.56 -12.92 -40.00
CA ARG A 159 17.10 -14.29 -40.34
C ARG A 159 16.79 -14.43 -41.84
N ARG A 160 17.18 -15.57 -42.43
CA ARG A 160 16.75 -16.02 -43.78
C ARG A 160 15.57 -16.99 -43.68
N LYS A 161 14.63 -16.89 -44.63
CA LYS A 161 13.51 -17.83 -44.78
C LYS A 161 13.98 -19.15 -45.38
N SER A 162 13.47 -20.27 -44.89
CA SER A 162 13.67 -21.60 -45.47
C SER A 162 12.33 -22.26 -45.82
N TRP A 163 12.29 -22.98 -46.94
CA TRP A 163 11.12 -23.72 -47.42
C TRP A 163 11.11 -25.15 -46.86
N GLY A 164 9.96 -25.63 -46.38
CA GLY A 164 9.74 -27.01 -45.92
C GLY A 164 8.63 -27.70 -46.71
N LYS A 165 8.69 -29.04 -46.85
CA LYS A 165 7.68 -29.84 -47.58
C LYS A 165 6.38 -30.01 -46.77
N PRO A 166 5.19 -30.01 -47.41
CA PRO A 166 3.92 -30.30 -46.73
C PRO A 166 3.85 -31.78 -46.35
N GLY A 167 3.37 -32.12 -45.13
CA GLY A 167 3.02 -33.52 -44.79
C GLY A 167 3.44 -34.07 -43.43
N ARG A 168 3.97 -33.26 -42.50
CA ARG A 168 3.98 -33.63 -41.07
C ARG A 168 3.05 -32.69 -40.30
N GLU A 169 1.75 -32.88 -40.45
CA GLU A 169 0.78 -32.20 -39.59
C GLU A 169 0.85 -32.83 -38.20
N LEU A 170 1.40 -32.07 -37.26
CA LEU A 170 1.25 -32.42 -35.86
C LEU A 170 -0.22 -32.20 -35.47
N LYS A 171 -0.89 -33.21 -34.90
CA LYS A 171 -2.30 -33.15 -34.44
C LYS A 171 -2.43 -32.33 -33.15
N TRP A 172 -2.12 -31.04 -33.19
CA TRP A 172 -2.34 -30.12 -32.07
C TRP A 172 -3.63 -29.32 -32.29
N GLU A 173 -4.43 -29.15 -31.24
CA GLU A 173 -5.53 -28.19 -31.24
C GLU A 173 -4.99 -26.83 -30.79
N ALA A 174 -5.15 -25.80 -31.63
CA ALA A 174 -4.75 -24.45 -31.27
C ALA A 174 -5.74 -23.87 -30.24
N LEU A 175 -5.23 -23.47 -29.08
CA LEU A 175 -6.04 -22.79 -28.08
C LEU A 175 -6.41 -21.38 -28.55
N PRO A 176 -7.68 -20.97 -28.48
CA PRO A 176 -8.07 -19.62 -28.84
C PRO A 176 -7.46 -18.62 -27.84
N HIS A 177 -6.66 -17.68 -28.33
CA HIS A 177 -6.06 -16.62 -27.51
C HIS A 177 -6.60 -15.24 -27.97
N PRO A 178 -7.13 -14.41 -27.07
CA PRO A 178 -7.55 -13.05 -27.39
C PRO A 178 -6.35 -12.11 -27.64
N PRO A 179 -6.50 -11.09 -28.49
CA PRO A 179 -5.47 -10.06 -28.68
C PRO A 179 -5.12 -9.34 -27.38
N TYR A 180 -3.87 -8.90 -27.24
CA TYR A 180 -3.39 -8.06 -26.13
C TYR A 180 -3.67 -8.61 -24.73
N SER A 181 -3.63 -9.94 -24.56
CA SER A 181 -3.97 -10.61 -23.29
C SER A 181 -2.77 -11.33 -22.66
N PRO A 182 -1.67 -10.61 -22.32
CA PRO A 182 -0.49 -11.21 -21.68
C PRO A 182 -0.78 -11.72 -20.26
N ASP A 183 -1.85 -11.23 -19.63
CA ASP A 183 -2.37 -11.64 -18.34
C ASP A 183 -2.97 -13.06 -18.33
N ILE A 184 -3.19 -13.67 -19.50
CA ILE A 184 -3.63 -15.07 -19.62
C ILE A 184 -2.61 -15.96 -20.36
N ALA A 185 -1.46 -15.40 -20.74
CA ALA A 185 -0.35 -16.16 -21.33
C ALA A 185 0.63 -16.62 -20.23
N PRO A 186 0.75 -17.93 -19.93
CA PRO A 186 1.62 -18.40 -18.84
C PRO A 186 3.09 -18.10 -19.05
N SER A 187 3.52 -17.98 -20.32
CA SER A 187 4.84 -17.46 -20.69
C SER A 187 5.05 -16.05 -20.10
N ASP A 188 4.11 -15.14 -20.30
CA ASP A 188 4.24 -13.74 -19.88
C ASP A 188 4.04 -13.55 -18.38
N PHE A 189 2.88 -13.94 -17.85
CA PHE A 189 2.52 -13.60 -16.48
C PHE A 189 3.32 -14.37 -15.42
N HIS A 190 3.90 -15.52 -15.79
CA HIS A 190 4.59 -16.43 -14.85
C HIS A 190 6.06 -16.61 -15.20
N LEU A 191 6.38 -17.21 -16.35
CA LEU A 191 7.76 -17.57 -16.70
C LEU A 191 8.63 -16.32 -16.88
N PHE A 192 8.26 -15.43 -17.79
CA PHE A 192 9.00 -14.22 -18.12
C PHE A 192 8.92 -13.15 -17.04
N ARG A 193 7.85 -13.15 -16.23
CA ARG A 193 7.78 -12.33 -15.01
C ARG A 193 8.84 -12.74 -14.01
N SER A 194 8.95 -14.04 -13.71
CA SER A 194 9.99 -14.55 -12.81
C SER A 194 11.40 -14.34 -13.37
N MET A 195 11.57 -14.54 -14.68
CA MET A 195 12.87 -14.33 -15.35
C MET A 195 13.29 -12.86 -15.32
N ALA A 196 12.37 -11.92 -15.55
CA ALA A 196 12.66 -10.48 -15.50
C ALA A 196 13.19 -10.04 -14.13
N HIS A 197 12.63 -10.56 -13.03
CA HIS A 197 13.18 -10.31 -11.69
C HIS A 197 14.61 -10.82 -11.53
N GLY A 198 14.94 -11.97 -12.11
CA GLY A 198 16.31 -12.50 -12.10
C GLY A 198 17.28 -11.72 -12.99
N LEU A 199 16.76 -10.99 -13.98
CA LEU A 199 17.51 -10.20 -14.95
C LEU A 199 17.72 -8.74 -14.53
N ALA A 200 16.91 -8.21 -13.60
CA ALA A 200 16.86 -6.79 -13.27
C ALA A 200 18.24 -6.19 -12.92
N ASP A 201 19.10 -6.95 -12.26
CA ASP A 201 20.43 -6.50 -11.80
C ASP A 201 21.58 -7.08 -12.63
N ARG A 202 21.30 -7.66 -13.80
CA ARG A 202 22.31 -8.36 -14.62
C ARG A 202 22.62 -7.61 -15.91
N ARG A 203 23.90 -7.59 -16.25
CA ARG A 203 24.41 -7.13 -17.55
C ARG A 203 25.21 -8.26 -18.16
N PHE A 204 24.89 -8.61 -19.40
CA PHE A 204 25.63 -9.60 -20.18
C PHE A 204 26.54 -8.89 -21.17
N HIS A 205 27.74 -9.42 -21.35
CA HIS A 205 28.76 -8.87 -22.26
C HIS A 205 28.95 -9.73 -23.52
N SER A 206 28.28 -10.90 -23.58
CA SER A 206 28.29 -11.81 -24.73
C SER A 206 27.01 -12.63 -24.82
N TYR A 207 26.74 -13.19 -26.00
CA TYR A 207 25.61 -14.09 -26.21
C TYR A 207 25.77 -15.39 -25.43
N GLU A 208 26.99 -15.96 -25.39
CA GLU A 208 27.25 -17.21 -24.68
C GLU A 208 26.99 -17.07 -23.17
N GLU A 209 27.30 -15.90 -22.60
CA GLU A 209 27.02 -15.59 -21.20
C GLU A 209 25.52 -15.53 -20.90
N ALA A 210 24.76 -14.86 -21.77
CA ALA A 210 23.30 -14.79 -21.66
C ALA A 210 22.66 -16.18 -21.81
N GLN A 211 23.10 -16.97 -22.80
CA GLN A 211 22.60 -18.33 -23.04
C GLN A 211 22.89 -19.22 -21.83
N LYS A 212 24.13 -19.23 -21.33
CA LYS A 212 24.52 -20.02 -20.16
C LYS A 212 23.72 -19.63 -18.91
N TRP A 213 23.43 -18.34 -18.75
CA TRP A 213 22.60 -17.87 -17.65
C TRP A 213 21.16 -18.39 -17.79
N ILE A 214 20.56 -18.30 -18.97
CA ILE A 214 19.19 -18.80 -19.22
C ILE A 214 19.13 -20.30 -18.94
N ASP A 215 20.08 -21.08 -19.46
CA ASP A 215 20.14 -22.54 -19.26
C ASP A 215 20.26 -22.88 -17.76
N SER A 216 21.15 -22.20 -17.05
CA SER A 216 21.31 -22.35 -15.60
C SER A 216 20.05 -21.92 -14.84
N TRP A 217 19.38 -20.85 -15.27
CA TRP A 217 18.16 -20.35 -14.62
C TRP A 217 17.01 -21.33 -14.81
N ILE A 218 16.81 -21.86 -16.02
CA ILE A 218 15.78 -22.88 -16.30
C ILE A 218 16.06 -24.14 -15.49
N ALA A 219 17.32 -24.62 -15.48
CA ALA A 219 17.73 -25.79 -14.70
C ALA A 219 17.55 -25.59 -13.19
N SER A 220 17.61 -24.35 -12.69
CA SER A 220 17.36 -24.05 -11.27
C SER A 220 15.89 -24.13 -10.86
N LYS A 221 14.95 -24.17 -11.81
CA LYS A 221 13.51 -24.19 -11.51
C LYS A 221 13.01 -25.62 -11.35
N ASP A 222 12.35 -25.86 -10.23
CA ASP A 222 11.67 -27.13 -9.97
C ASP A 222 10.46 -27.33 -10.91
N MET A 223 10.10 -28.57 -11.20
CA MET A 223 8.95 -28.89 -12.06
C MET A 223 7.62 -28.33 -11.52
N SER A 224 7.48 -28.17 -10.20
CA SER A 224 6.33 -27.51 -9.58
C SER A 224 6.21 -26.04 -10.00
N PHE A 225 7.32 -25.34 -10.27
CA PHE A 225 7.29 -23.96 -10.76
C PHE A 225 6.56 -23.87 -12.09
N PHE A 226 6.89 -24.71 -13.06
CA PHE A 226 6.25 -24.71 -14.38
C PHE A 226 4.78 -25.16 -14.29
N ARG A 227 4.49 -26.19 -13.49
CA ARG A 227 3.12 -26.65 -13.26
C ARG A 227 2.24 -25.55 -12.66
N ARG A 228 2.74 -24.80 -11.66
CA ARG A 228 1.99 -23.69 -11.05
C ARG A 228 1.54 -22.65 -12.08
N GLY A 229 2.41 -22.28 -13.02
CA GLY A 229 2.06 -21.32 -14.07
C GLY A 229 0.86 -21.75 -14.92
N ILE A 230 0.76 -23.05 -15.22
CA ILE A 230 -0.35 -23.61 -15.99
C ILE A 230 -1.60 -23.82 -15.12
N HIS A 231 -1.44 -24.24 -13.86
CA HIS A 231 -2.58 -24.48 -12.96
C HIS A 231 -3.31 -23.21 -12.50
N VAL A 232 -2.69 -22.04 -12.62
CA VAL A 232 -3.31 -20.74 -12.29
C VAL A 232 -4.19 -20.20 -13.45
N LEU A 233 -4.14 -20.83 -14.64
CA LEU A 233 -4.96 -20.42 -15.79
C LEU A 233 -6.47 -20.39 -15.52
N PRO A 234 -7.09 -21.42 -14.89
CA PRO A 234 -8.52 -21.40 -14.61
C PRO A 234 -8.94 -20.23 -13.72
N GLU A 235 -8.18 -19.93 -12.66
CA GLU A 235 -8.44 -18.79 -11.77
C GLU A 235 -8.33 -17.46 -12.51
N ARG A 236 -7.36 -17.33 -13.44
CA ARG A 236 -7.21 -16.13 -14.28
C ARG A 236 -8.37 -15.98 -15.27
N TRP A 237 -8.83 -17.07 -15.89
CA TRP A 237 -10.00 -17.02 -16.76
C TRP A 237 -11.27 -16.63 -16.01
N GLU A 238 -11.43 -17.09 -14.77
CA GLU A 238 -12.54 -16.68 -13.92
C GLU A 238 -12.50 -15.17 -13.66
N LYS A 239 -11.33 -14.62 -13.33
CA LYS A 239 -11.15 -13.17 -13.14
C LYS A 239 -11.43 -12.36 -14.42
N VAL A 240 -10.97 -12.82 -15.58
CA VAL A 240 -11.31 -12.19 -16.88
C VAL A 240 -12.82 -12.08 -17.05
N VAL A 241 -13.56 -13.15 -16.73
CA VAL A 241 -15.01 -13.18 -16.85
C VAL A 241 -15.66 -12.26 -15.82
N SER A 242 -15.21 -12.27 -14.57
CA SER A 242 -15.72 -11.37 -13.52
C SER A 242 -15.43 -9.89 -13.79
N SER A 243 -14.41 -9.60 -14.62
CA SER A 243 -14.05 -8.26 -15.05
C SER A 243 -14.63 -7.89 -16.42
N ASP A 244 -15.58 -8.65 -16.97
CA ASP A 244 -16.19 -8.42 -18.29
C ASP A 244 -15.15 -8.24 -19.41
N GLY A 245 -14.04 -8.98 -19.34
CA GLY A 245 -12.95 -8.91 -20.30
C GLY A 245 -11.98 -7.75 -20.09
N GLN A 246 -12.11 -6.96 -19.01
CA GLN A 246 -11.11 -5.97 -18.59
C GLN A 246 -9.91 -6.63 -17.91
N TYR A 247 -8.78 -5.91 -17.87
CA TYR A 247 -7.61 -6.34 -17.11
C TYR A 247 -7.90 -6.40 -15.61
N PHE A 248 -7.27 -7.36 -14.94
CA PHE A 248 -7.49 -7.66 -13.53
C PHE A 248 -6.17 -7.84 -12.77
N LYS A 249 -6.28 -7.90 -11.44
CA LYS A 249 -5.15 -8.07 -10.51
C LYS A 249 -4.93 -9.52 -10.08
#